data_AF-A0A425B1H7-F1
#
_entry.id   AF-A0A425B1H7-F1
#
_cell.length_a   1.000
_cell.length_b   1.000
_cell.length_c   1.000
_cell.angle_alpha   90.00
_cell.angle_beta   90.00
_cell.angle_gamma   90.00
#
_symmetry.space_group_name_H-M   'P 1'
#
loop_
_entity.id
_entity.type
_entity.pdbx_description
1 polymer ?
#
loop_
_entity_poly.entity_id
_entity_poly.type
_entity_poly.pdbx_seq_one_letter_code
_entity_poly.pdbx_strand_id
1 'polypeptide(L)'
;MAEGQKSAVTEYYLNHGEWPKNNTSAGVASASDIKGKYVQKVEVAKGVITAEMKSSGVNKEIQGKKLSLWAKRQAGSVKWFCGQPVTRTDKATGAKADDVKAATANGKTADNINTKHLPSTCRNESTAGCIETPPTAFYKNT
;
A
#
# COMPACT_ATOMS: atom_id res chain seq x y z
N MET A 1 -14.77 5.68 1.83
CA MET A 1 -13.69 6.36 2.59
C MET A 1 -12.31 6.19 1.96
N ALA A 2 -11.95 5.03 1.39
CA ALA A 2 -10.62 4.82 0.78
C ALA A 2 -10.47 5.36 -0.66
N GLU A 3 -11.57 5.54 -1.40
CA GLU A 3 -11.52 5.97 -2.82
C GLU A 3 -11.09 7.43 -3.01
N GLY A 4 -11.53 8.33 -2.13
CA GLY A 4 -11.10 9.74 -2.20
C GLY A 4 -9.59 9.91 -2.03
N GLN A 5 -8.96 9.05 -1.23
CA GLN A 5 -7.51 9.04 -1.03
C GLN A 5 -6.79 8.52 -2.28
N LYS A 6 -7.33 7.48 -2.93
CA LYS A 6 -6.77 6.96 -4.18
C LYS A 6 -6.79 8.01 -5.29
N SER A 7 -7.90 8.75 -5.41
CA SER A 7 -8.03 9.79 -6.42
C SER A 7 -6.97 10.87 -6.23
N ALA A 8 -6.87 11.42 -5.02
CA ALA A 8 -5.93 12.49 -4.70
C ALA A 8 -4.46 12.07 -4.90
N VAL A 9 -4.11 10.84 -4.47
CA VAL A 9 -2.76 10.29 -4.68
C VAL A 9 -2.44 10.06 -6.16
N THR A 10 -3.42 9.61 -6.95
CA THR A 10 -3.25 9.38 -8.39
C THR A 10 -3.12 10.71 -9.14
N GLU A 11 -3.96 11.70 -8.81
CA GLU A 11 -3.93 13.03 -9.42
C GLU A 11 -2.61 13.76 -9.13
N TYR A 12 -2.12 13.69 -7.88
CA TYR A 12 -0.79 14.22 -7.55
C TYR A 12 0.30 13.57 -8.42
N TYR A 13 0.30 12.24 -8.54
CA TYR A 13 1.27 11.54 -9.36
C TYR A 13 1.20 11.94 -10.84
N LEU A 14 0.01 12.12 -11.39
CA LEU A 14 -0.17 12.55 -12.79
C LEU A 14 0.31 13.99 -13.02
N ASN A 15 0.14 14.89 -12.05
CA ASN A 15 0.55 16.29 -12.15
C ASN A 15 2.05 16.52 -11.87
N HIS A 16 2.65 15.74 -10.95
CA HIS A 16 4.03 15.96 -10.49
C HIS A 16 5.03 14.90 -11.01
N GLY A 17 4.55 13.79 -11.56
CA GLY A 17 5.40 12.67 -12.00
C GLY A 17 6.06 11.89 -10.86
N GLU A 18 5.74 12.21 -9.61
CA GLU A 18 6.25 11.56 -8.40
C GLU A 18 5.12 11.29 -7.40
N TRP A 19 5.28 10.29 -6.54
CA TRP A 19 4.29 9.97 -5.52
C TRP A 19 4.30 11.00 -4.38
N PRO A 20 3.14 11.41 -3.85
CA PRO A 20 3.08 12.38 -2.77
C PRO A 20 3.74 11.84 -1.51
N LYS A 21 4.61 12.65 -0.90
CA LYS A 21 5.41 12.26 0.26
C LYS A 21 4.55 12.00 1.49
N ASN A 22 3.47 12.75 1.67
CA ASN A 22 2.58 12.68 2.82
C ASN A 22 1.13 13.10 2.47
N ASN A 23 0.22 13.00 3.44
CA ASN A 23 -1.19 13.43 3.31
C ASN A 23 -1.34 14.87 2.78
N THR A 24 -0.58 15.81 3.36
CA THR A 24 -0.64 17.22 2.96
C THR A 24 -0.22 17.43 1.51
N SER A 25 0.84 16.74 1.07
CA SER A 25 1.29 16.78 -0.33
C SER A 25 0.22 16.23 -1.26
N ALA A 26 -0.46 15.15 -0.87
CA ALA A 26 -1.57 14.58 -1.63
C ALA A 26 -2.84 15.45 -1.59
N GLY A 27 -2.89 16.55 -0.84
CA GLY A 27 -4.08 17.40 -0.72
C GLY A 27 -5.22 16.76 0.09
N VAL A 28 -4.91 15.85 1.01
CA VAL A 28 -5.89 15.17 1.86
C VAL A 28 -5.71 15.54 3.32
N ALA A 29 -6.75 15.30 4.12
CA ALA A 29 -6.74 15.56 5.56
C ALA A 29 -5.57 14.86 6.28
N SER A 30 -5.19 15.37 7.45
CA SER A 30 -4.12 14.77 8.25
C SER A 30 -4.46 13.33 8.61
N ALA A 31 -3.45 12.49 8.84
CA ALA A 31 -3.67 11.04 8.98
C ALA A 31 -4.67 10.69 10.09
N SER A 32 -4.61 11.42 11.21
CA SER A 32 -5.48 11.25 12.38
C SER A 32 -6.91 11.74 12.17
N ASP A 33 -7.13 12.62 11.18
CA ASP A 33 -8.45 13.14 10.83
C ASP A 33 -9.21 12.18 9.91
N ILE A 34 -8.49 11.34 9.15
CA ILE A 34 -9.08 10.31 8.30
C ILE A 34 -9.36 9.07 9.15
N LYS A 35 -10.47 9.11 9.88
CA LYS A 35 -10.94 8.04 10.76
C LYS A 35 -12.35 7.58 10.39
N GLY A 36 -12.68 6.33 10.68
CA GLY A 36 -13.98 5.73 10.36
C GLY A 36 -14.53 4.89 11.50
N LYS A 37 -15.59 4.12 11.22
CA LYS A 37 -16.18 3.21 12.22
C LYS A 37 -15.13 2.23 12.78
N TYR A 38 -14.33 1.62 11.91
CA TYR A 38 -13.33 0.60 12.24
C TYR A 38 -11.88 1.04 12.02
N VAL A 39 -11.67 2.19 11.38
CA VAL A 39 -10.35 2.73 11.03
C VAL A 39 -9.98 3.83 12.01
N GLN A 40 -8.78 3.75 12.57
CA GLN A 40 -8.24 4.72 13.52
C GLN A 40 -7.62 5.91 12.79
N LYS A 41 -6.80 5.63 11.78
CA LYS A 41 -6.15 6.65 10.95
C LYS A 41 -5.81 6.10 9.56
N VAL A 42 -5.62 7.00 8.61
CA VAL A 42 -5.14 6.67 7.25
C VAL A 42 -3.97 7.57 6.90
N GLU A 43 -2.81 6.96 6.73
CA GLU A 43 -1.57 7.66 6.43
C GLU A 43 -1.21 7.46 4.95
N VAL A 44 -0.84 8.55 4.28
CA VAL A 44 -0.21 8.51 2.98
C VAL A 44 1.28 8.69 3.20
N ALA A 45 2.09 7.76 2.73
CA ALA A 45 3.55 7.84 2.76
C ALA A 45 4.08 7.45 1.38
N LYS A 46 4.64 8.41 0.65
CA LYS A 46 5.20 8.21 -0.70
C LYS A 46 4.21 7.51 -1.63
N GLY A 47 2.96 7.95 -1.61
CA GLY A 47 1.85 7.38 -2.39
C GLY A 47 1.41 5.97 -1.98
N VAL A 48 1.93 5.41 -0.89
CA VAL A 48 1.34 4.24 -0.23
C VAL A 48 0.34 4.73 0.81
N ILE A 49 -0.88 4.21 0.77
CA ILE A 49 -1.96 4.52 1.71
C ILE A 49 -2.03 3.40 2.72
N THR A 50 -1.71 3.66 3.98
CA THR A 50 -1.78 2.68 5.07
C THR A 50 -2.94 3.02 6.00
N ALA A 51 -3.87 2.07 6.14
CA ALA A 51 -4.97 2.18 7.09
C ALA A 51 -4.66 1.39 8.35
N GLU A 52 -4.82 2.02 9.51
CA GLU A 52 -4.68 1.39 10.82
C GLU A 52 -6.06 1.12 11.41
N MET A 53 -6.31 -0.12 11.82
CA MET A 53 -7.55 -0.53 12.45
C MET A 53 -7.59 -0.07 13.91
N LYS A 54 -8.78 0.28 14.40
CA LYS A 54 -8.95 0.68 15.81
C LYS A 54 -8.51 -0.43 16.77
N SER A 55 -8.09 -0.03 17.96
CA SER A 55 -7.79 -0.94 19.08
C SER A 55 -9.05 -1.48 19.78
N SER A 56 -10.22 -0.88 19.53
CA SER A 56 -11.51 -1.30 20.10
C SER A 56 -12.64 -1.25 19.06
N GLY A 57 -13.73 -1.99 19.30
CA GLY A 57 -14.88 -2.06 18.37
C GLY A 57 -14.61 -2.80 17.06
N VAL A 58 -13.51 -3.56 16.99
CA VAL A 58 -13.15 -4.47 15.89
C VAL A 58 -12.77 -5.84 16.44
N ASN A 59 -12.78 -6.86 15.58
CA ASN A 59 -12.38 -8.22 15.95
C ASN A 59 -10.96 -8.21 16.55
N LYS A 60 -10.74 -8.95 17.66
CA LYS A 60 -9.45 -9.08 18.35
C LYS A 60 -8.31 -9.44 17.40
N GLU A 61 -8.60 -10.23 16.37
CA GLU A 61 -7.59 -10.63 15.37
C GLU A 61 -7.18 -9.51 14.40
N ILE A 62 -7.83 -8.33 14.43
CA ILE A 62 -7.51 -7.17 13.57
C ILE A 62 -7.25 -5.87 14.33
N GLN A 63 -7.30 -5.89 15.66
CA GLN A 63 -7.07 -4.70 16.50
C GLN A 63 -5.65 -4.14 16.31
N GLY A 64 -5.55 -2.84 16.04
CA GLY A 64 -4.26 -2.16 15.82
C GLY A 64 -3.48 -2.62 14.59
N LYS A 65 -4.04 -3.52 13.79
CA LYS A 65 -3.37 -4.06 12.60
C LYS A 65 -3.51 -3.11 11.43
N LYS A 66 -2.62 -3.30 10.45
CA LYS A 66 -2.54 -2.43 9.26
C LYS A 66 -2.77 -3.19 7.97
N LEU A 67 -3.29 -2.47 6.98
CA LEU A 67 -3.29 -2.85 5.57
C LEU A 67 -2.78 -1.68 4.75
N SER A 68 -2.32 -1.96 3.52
CA SER A 68 -1.88 -0.91 2.62
C SER A 68 -2.52 -1.03 1.24
N LEU A 69 -2.70 0.13 0.63
CA LEU A 69 -3.03 0.29 -0.76
C LEU A 69 -1.89 1.03 -1.43
N TRP A 70 -1.44 0.54 -2.56
CA TRP A 70 -0.39 1.16 -3.34
C TRP A 70 -0.74 1.06 -4.81
N ALA A 71 -0.21 1.97 -5.59
CA ALA A 71 -0.43 1.99 -7.02
C ALA A 71 0.90 1.83 -7.77
N LYS A 72 0.85 1.19 -8.94
CA LYS A 72 1.97 1.12 -9.89
C LYS A 72 1.54 1.62 -11.24
N ARG A 73 2.44 2.27 -11.99
CA ARG A 73 2.16 2.70 -13.35
C ARG A 73 2.14 1.49 -14.29
N GLN A 74 1.18 1.47 -15.20
CA GLN A 74 0.97 0.45 -16.21
C GLN A 74 0.54 1.13 -17.51
N ALA A 75 1.46 1.21 -18.49
CA ALA A 75 1.19 1.65 -19.87
C ALA A 75 0.24 2.88 -19.97
N GLY A 76 0.58 3.98 -19.30
CA GLY A 76 -0.21 5.24 -19.34
C GLY A 76 -1.36 5.33 -18.32
N SER A 77 -1.59 4.28 -17.54
CA SER A 77 -2.56 4.26 -16.44
C SER A 77 -1.90 3.91 -15.10
N VAL A 78 -2.65 4.04 -14.01
CA VAL A 78 -2.21 3.64 -12.67
C VAL A 78 -3.08 2.45 -12.21
N LYS A 79 -2.43 1.35 -11.84
CA LYS A 79 -3.09 0.17 -11.28
C LYS A 79 -2.92 0.14 -9.77
N TRP A 80 -4.03 0.07 -9.05
CA TRP A 80 -4.05 -0.04 -7.59
C TRP A 80 -4.04 -1.49 -7.12
N PHE A 81 -3.35 -1.71 -6.01
CA PHE A 81 -3.23 -2.98 -5.30
C PHE A 81 -3.60 -2.75 -3.84
N CYS A 82 -4.01 -3.82 -3.17
CA CYS A 82 -4.41 -3.79 -1.77
C CYS A 82 -3.94 -5.08 -1.10
N GLY A 83 -3.36 -4.96 0.10
CA GLY A 83 -2.81 -6.11 0.78
C GLY A 83 -2.22 -5.77 2.13
N GLN A 84 -1.30 -6.64 2.55
CA GLN A 84 -0.51 -6.41 3.76
C GLN A 84 0.28 -5.10 3.67
N PRO A 85 0.74 -4.56 4.82
CA PRO A 85 1.52 -3.33 4.84
C PRO A 85 2.74 -3.38 3.92
N VAL A 86 2.91 -2.33 3.13
CA VAL A 86 4.05 -2.15 2.23
C VAL A 86 4.66 -0.76 2.42
N THR A 87 5.89 -0.59 1.96
CA THR A 87 6.59 0.71 1.93
C THR A 87 7.20 0.94 0.56
N ARG A 88 7.15 2.18 0.09
CA ARG A 88 7.87 2.65 -1.10
C ARG A 88 9.16 3.34 -0.70
N THR A 89 10.25 3.08 -1.43
CA THR A 89 11.56 3.69 -1.16
C THR A 89 11.80 4.88 -2.10
N ASP A 90 12.51 5.91 -1.63
CA ASP A 90 12.78 7.14 -2.42
C ASP A 90 13.79 6.93 -3.55
N LYS A 91 14.55 5.83 -3.51
CA LYS A 91 15.71 5.63 -4.38
C LYS A 91 15.39 5.09 -5.77
N ALA A 92 14.13 4.85 -6.06
CA ALA A 92 13.77 4.19 -7.30
C ALA A 92 13.48 5.25 -8.38
N THR A 93 14.41 5.38 -9.33
CA THR A 93 14.24 6.20 -10.54
C THR A 93 13.78 5.33 -11.71
N GLY A 94 13.04 5.90 -12.66
CA GLY A 94 12.59 5.18 -13.85
C GLY A 94 11.58 4.06 -13.54
N ALA A 95 11.69 2.92 -14.22
CA ALA A 95 10.73 1.82 -14.12
C ALA A 95 10.53 1.21 -12.71
N LYS A 96 11.44 1.51 -11.77
CA LYS A 96 11.34 1.03 -10.38
C LYS A 96 10.68 2.01 -9.42
N ALA A 97 10.40 3.24 -9.84
CA ALA A 97 9.86 4.31 -8.98
C ALA A 97 8.55 3.93 -8.27
N ASP A 98 7.82 2.97 -8.84
CA ASP A 98 6.55 2.52 -8.32
C ASP A 98 6.64 1.27 -7.43
N ASP A 99 7.81 0.61 -7.41
CA ASP A 99 8.03 -0.62 -6.65
C ASP A 99 7.79 -0.38 -5.16
N VAL A 100 7.19 -1.39 -4.52
CA VAL A 100 6.95 -1.42 -3.09
C VAL A 100 7.53 -2.70 -2.53
N LYS A 101 7.97 -2.64 -1.28
CA LYS A 101 8.40 -3.81 -0.52
C LYS A 101 7.45 -4.04 0.64
N ALA A 102 7.26 -5.29 1.05
CA ALA A 102 6.62 -5.59 2.33
C ALA A 102 7.23 -4.71 3.43
N ALA A 103 6.37 -4.01 4.17
CA ALA A 103 6.80 -3.14 5.26
C ALA A 103 7.46 -4.03 6.31
N THR A 104 8.70 -3.71 6.68
CA THR A 104 9.34 -4.36 7.82
C THR A 104 8.76 -3.72 9.07
N ALA A 105 7.64 -4.24 9.56
CA ALA A 105 7.06 -3.82 10.82
C ALA A 105 7.94 -4.31 11.97
N ASN A 106 9.04 -3.61 12.30
CA ASN A 106 9.96 -3.97 13.39
C ASN A 106 10.31 -5.49 13.49
N GLY A 107 10.35 -6.21 12.36
CA GLY A 107 10.58 -7.67 12.33
C GLY A 107 9.42 -8.58 12.79
N LYS A 108 8.19 -8.08 13.00
CA LYS A 108 7.02 -8.87 13.43
C LYS A 108 5.87 -8.86 12.42
N THR A 109 5.53 -10.04 11.92
CA THR A 109 4.29 -10.33 11.15
C THR A 109 3.00 -10.05 11.95
N ALA A 110 3.11 -9.79 13.26
CA ALA A 110 2.01 -9.56 14.18
C ALA A 110 1.26 -8.23 13.93
N ASP A 111 1.85 -7.26 13.25
CA ASP A 111 1.21 -5.96 12.98
C ASP A 111 0.36 -5.98 11.69
N ASN A 112 0.45 -7.08 10.93
CA ASN A 112 -0.23 -7.25 9.66
C ASN A 112 -1.57 -7.96 9.85
N ILE A 113 -2.61 -7.48 9.18
CA ILE A 113 -3.88 -8.21 9.07
C ILE A 113 -3.60 -9.56 8.40
N ASN A 114 -4.05 -10.65 9.02
CA ASN A 114 -3.94 -11.97 8.41
C ASN A 114 -4.80 -12.01 7.14
N THR A 115 -4.29 -12.61 6.07
CA THR A 115 -4.97 -12.68 4.76
C THR A 115 -6.36 -13.31 4.85
N LYS A 116 -6.64 -14.19 5.84
CA LYS A 116 -7.99 -14.70 6.11
C LYS A 116 -9.02 -13.60 6.40
N HIS A 117 -8.59 -12.48 6.98
CA HIS A 117 -9.43 -11.33 7.30
C HIS A 117 -9.44 -10.26 6.21
N LEU A 118 -8.58 -10.40 5.19
CA LEU A 118 -8.60 -9.53 4.04
C LEU A 118 -9.62 -10.04 3.02
N PRO A 119 -10.44 -9.14 2.43
CA PRO A 119 -11.24 -9.48 1.25
C PRO A 119 -10.36 -10.06 0.15
N SER A 120 -10.89 -10.93 -0.71
CA SER A 120 -10.12 -11.53 -1.82
C SER A 120 -9.47 -10.48 -2.73
N THR A 121 -10.12 -9.33 -2.89
CA THR A 121 -9.63 -8.17 -3.67
C THR A 121 -8.52 -7.37 -2.98
N CYS A 122 -8.16 -7.71 -1.74
CA CYS A 122 -7.11 -7.06 -0.96
C CYS A 122 -6.09 -8.07 -0.43
N ARG A 123 -5.68 -9.03 -1.26
CA ARG A 123 -4.65 -10.04 -0.94
C ARG A 123 -3.46 -9.98 -1.90
N ASN A 124 -3.15 -8.81 -2.46
CA ASN A 124 -2.00 -8.66 -3.34
C ASN A 124 -0.70 -8.74 -2.55
N GLU A 125 0.29 -9.42 -3.13
CA GLU A 125 1.68 -9.39 -2.66
C GLU A 125 2.36 -8.09 -3.09
N SER A 126 3.41 -7.67 -2.38
CA SER A 126 4.15 -6.44 -2.73
C SER A 126 4.77 -6.47 -4.14
N THR A 127 5.07 -7.68 -4.63
CA THR A 127 5.59 -7.99 -5.97
C THR A 127 4.52 -7.93 -7.06
N ALA A 128 3.23 -7.84 -6.72
CA ALA A 128 2.15 -7.83 -7.70
C ALA A 128 2.33 -6.71 -8.73
N GLY A 129 2.22 -7.05 -10.02
CA GLY A 129 2.41 -6.11 -11.13
C GLY A 129 3.86 -5.77 -11.48
N CYS A 130 4.86 -6.35 -10.80
CA CYS A 130 6.21 -6.41 -11.33
C CYS A 130 6.22 -7.47 -12.44
N ILE A 131 6.50 -7.07 -13.68
CA ILE A 131 7.00 -7.99 -14.70
C ILE A 131 8.45 -8.28 -14.31
N GLU A 132 8.63 -9.13 -13.29
CA GLU A 132 9.91 -9.77 -13.12
C GLU A 132 10.12 -10.64 -14.35
N THR A 133 11.20 -10.38 -15.08
CA THR A 133 11.82 -11.42 -15.90
C THR A 133 11.85 -12.67 -15.02
N PRO A 134 11.32 -13.82 -15.49
CA PRO A 134 11.12 -14.98 -14.63
C PRO A 134 12.41 -15.28 -13.88
N PRO A 135 12.36 -15.59 -12.58
CA PRO A 135 13.55 -16.04 -11.86
C PRO A 135 14.13 -17.22 -12.65
N THR A 136 15.43 -17.16 -12.95
CA THR A 136 16.21 -18.20 -13.64
C THR A 136 16.34 -19.50 -12.83
N ALA A 137 15.31 -19.86 -12.06
CA ALA A 137 15.31 -20.96 -11.12
C ALA A 137 14.44 -22.13 -11.61
N PHE A 138 14.51 -22.50 -12.90
CA PHE A 138 14.07 -23.82 -13.40
C PHE A 138 14.91 -24.26 -14.61
N TYR A 139 16.24 -24.24 -14.49
CA TYR A 139 17.11 -25.14 -15.27
C TYR A 139 17.84 -26.07 -14.31
N LYS A 140 17.07 -26.98 -13.71
CA LYS A 140 17.56 -28.28 -13.27
C LYS A 140 16.52 -29.31 -13.67
N ASN A 141 16.66 -29.83 -14.87
CA ASN A 141 16.20 -31.18 -15.16
C ASN A 141 17.17 -31.81 -16.16
N THR A 142 17.85 -32.85 -15.67
CA THR A 142 18.56 -33.96 -16.36
C THR A 142 19.30 -33.69 -17.67
#